data_AF-A0AAN5BQD7-F1
#
_entry.id   AF-A0AAN5BQD7-F1
#
_cell.length_a   1.000
_cell.length_b   1.000
_cell.length_c   1.000
_cell.angle_alpha   90.00
_cell.angle_beta   90.00
_cell.angle_gamma   90.00
#
_symmetry.space_group_name_H-M   'P 1'
#
loop_
_entity.id
_entity.type
_entity.pdbx_description
1 polymer ?
#
loop_
_entity_poly.entity_id
_entity_poly.type
_entity_poly.pdbx_seq_one_letter_code
_entity_poly.pdbx_strand_id
1 'polypeptide(L)'
;MLSMSTRGTKAADWDKDTWAALEDLARNHPDAGIHFQVPQKWSCIQTSCFQPYLDATSPSVHPDQKVDLVINCAGLMASKLGGVEDKTVVPARGQIVIVRNEAGKMLDVSGTDDGDGEACYVMTRAAGGGTILGGSYQLGNWDSQADPNLAVRIMKRAVKMCPQLTDGKEIEHLDIIRHSVGLRPVRANGARIEKERIGDTWVVHNYGAGGAGYQSSYGCAQAAVNLAEEALATRAKL
;
A
#
# COMPACT_ATOMS: atom_id res chain seq x y z
N MET A 1 9.75 6.76 10.26
CA MET A 1 10.24 5.40 9.91
C MET A 1 9.47 4.87 8.69
N LEU A 2 10.12 4.83 7.51
CA LEU A 2 9.57 4.05 6.38
C LEU A 2 9.50 2.58 6.80
N SER A 3 8.38 1.92 6.53
CA SER A 3 8.16 0.52 6.87
C SER A 3 9.02 -0.35 5.95
N MET A 4 10.29 -0.55 6.30
CA MET A 4 11.17 -1.52 5.65
C MET A 4 11.07 -2.85 6.38
N SER A 5 11.03 -3.95 5.62
CA SER A 5 11.06 -5.29 6.20
C SER A 5 12.34 -5.53 7.01
N THR A 6 12.23 -6.33 8.07
CA THR A 6 13.38 -6.70 8.89
C THR A 6 14.25 -7.70 8.12
N ARG A 7 15.56 -7.43 8.03
CA ARG A 7 16.51 -8.34 7.38
C ARG A 7 16.41 -9.76 7.94
N GLY A 8 16.47 -10.76 7.06
CA GLY A 8 16.38 -12.18 7.42
C GLY A 8 14.95 -12.71 7.63
N THR A 9 13.92 -11.89 7.39
CA THR A 9 12.52 -12.34 7.40
C THR A 9 12.02 -12.63 5.98
N LYS A 10 10.96 -13.45 5.84
CA LYS A 10 10.31 -13.69 4.54
C LYS A 10 9.86 -12.39 3.85
N ALA A 11 9.42 -11.40 4.63
CA ALA A 11 9.04 -10.09 4.11
C ALA A 11 10.21 -9.39 3.41
N ALA A 12 11.43 -9.55 3.92
CA ALA A 12 12.62 -9.00 3.26
C ALA A 12 12.99 -9.73 1.98
N ASP A 13 12.59 -10.99 1.82
CA ASP A 13 12.77 -11.69 0.56
C ASP A 13 11.71 -11.23 -0.46
N TRP A 14 10.45 -11.05 -0.05
CA TRP A 14 9.40 -10.47 -0.92
C TRP A 14 9.75 -9.06 -1.43
N ASP A 15 10.35 -8.22 -0.57
CA ASP A 15 10.84 -6.90 -0.98
C ASP A 15 11.94 -7.00 -2.06
N LYS A 16 12.89 -7.93 -1.90
CA LYS A 16 13.96 -8.16 -2.90
C LYS A 16 13.40 -8.69 -4.22
N ASP A 17 12.54 -9.69 -4.14
CA ASP A 17 11.95 -10.36 -5.31
C ASP A 17 11.11 -9.38 -6.14
N THR A 18 10.53 -8.38 -5.49
CA THR A 18 9.77 -7.32 -6.17
C THR A 18 10.65 -6.47 -7.07
N TRP A 19 11.92 -6.23 -6.71
CA TRP A 19 12.75 -5.26 -7.43
C TRP A 19 13.08 -5.70 -8.85
N ALA A 20 13.39 -6.98 -9.05
CA ALA A 20 13.67 -7.51 -10.38
C ALA A 20 12.47 -7.33 -11.33
N ALA A 21 11.26 -7.58 -10.83
CA ALA A 21 10.03 -7.38 -11.60
C ALA A 21 9.75 -5.90 -11.89
N LEU A 22 9.94 -5.00 -10.92
CA LEU A 22 9.78 -3.57 -11.15
C LEU A 22 10.82 -3.01 -12.13
N GLU A 23 12.06 -3.50 -12.09
CA GLU A 23 13.10 -3.15 -13.05
C GLU A 23 12.74 -3.62 -14.46
N ASP A 24 12.27 -4.86 -14.61
CA ASP A 24 11.82 -5.38 -15.89
C ASP A 24 10.66 -4.56 -16.45
N LEU A 25 9.63 -4.30 -15.63
CA LEU A 25 8.50 -3.44 -16.03
C LEU A 25 8.98 -2.05 -16.46
N ALA A 26 9.91 -1.44 -15.72
CA ALA A 26 10.45 -0.12 -16.04
C ALA A 26 11.24 -0.08 -17.35
N ARG A 27 11.90 -1.17 -17.74
CA ARG A 27 12.75 -1.23 -18.94
C ARG A 27 12.00 -1.72 -20.17
N ASN A 28 11.11 -2.68 -19.99
CA ASN A 28 10.56 -3.50 -21.07
C ASN A 28 9.04 -3.33 -21.26
N HIS A 29 8.33 -2.73 -20.28
CA HIS A 29 6.87 -2.58 -20.31
C HIS A 29 6.42 -1.13 -20.00
N PRO A 30 6.62 -0.19 -20.94
CA PRO A 30 6.35 1.24 -20.71
C PRO A 30 4.85 1.58 -20.46
N ASP A 31 3.94 0.65 -20.74
CA ASP A 31 2.51 0.72 -20.43
C ASP A 31 2.18 0.38 -18.97
N ALA A 32 3.09 -0.29 -18.25
CA ALA A 32 2.89 -0.68 -16.85
C ALA A 32 2.88 0.50 -15.86
N GLY A 33 3.25 1.71 -16.31
CA GLY A 33 3.29 2.90 -15.45
C GLY A 33 4.40 2.89 -14.39
N ILE A 34 5.30 1.90 -14.43
CA ILE A 34 6.53 1.81 -13.62
C ILE A 34 7.67 2.36 -14.47
N HIS A 35 8.42 3.32 -13.95
CA HIS A 35 9.48 3.98 -14.71
C HIS A 35 10.66 4.33 -13.82
N PHE A 36 11.88 4.18 -14.34
CA PHE A 36 12.99 4.98 -13.87
C PHE A 36 12.75 6.43 -14.29
N GLN A 37 12.96 7.41 -13.42
CA GLN A 37 12.48 8.78 -13.64
C GLN A 37 13.03 9.44 -14.93
N VAL A 38 12.22 9.43 -15.99
CA VAL A 38 11.90 10.50 -16.99
C VAL A 38 10.44 10.19 -17.48
N PRO A 39 9.51 11.16 -17.62
CA PRO A 39 8.06 10.92 -17.37
C PRO A 39 7.17 10.53 -18.59
N GLN A 40 6.15 9.64 -18.41
CA GLN A 40 4.93 9.46 -19.26
C GLN A 40 3.70 8.85 -18.51
N LYS A 41 2.44 8.96 -19.05
CA LYS A 41 1.10 8.84 -18.38
C LYS A 41 0.25 7.59 -18.75
N TRP A 42 -0.47 6.97 -17.78
CA TRP A 42 -1.53 5.92 -17.95
C TRP A 42 -2.58 5.82 -16.80
N SER A 43 -3.62 4.96 -16.92
CA SER A 43 -4.80 4.79 -16.01
C SER A 43 -5.16 3.32 -15.64
N CYS A 44 -5.89 3.08 -14.53
CA CYS A 44 -6.08 1.79 -13.80
C CYS A 44 -7.52 1.16 -13.83
N ILE A 45 -7.61 -0.14 -13.49
CA ILE A 45 -8.72 -1.12 -13.56
C ILE A 45 -9.53 -1.27 -12.23
N GLN A 46 -10.79 -1.73 -12.30
CA GLN A 46 -11.79 -1.86 -11.20
C GLN A 46 -11.54 -3.01 -10.18
N THR A 47 -12.11 -2.87 -8.98
CA THR A 47 -12.17 -3.86 -7.86
C THR A 47 -13.58 -3.94 -7.24
N SER A 48 -13.95 -5.07 -6.61
CA SER A 48 -15.21 -5.27 -5.85
C SER A 48 -14.94 -5.63 -4.37
N CYS A 49 -15.91 -5.40 -3.47
CA CYS A 49 -15.83 -5.63 -2.02
C CYS A 49 -16.97 -6.52 -1.52
N PHE A 50 -16.68 -7.46 -0.60
CA PHE A 50 -17.65 -8.38 0.04
C PHE A 50 -17.59 -8.26 1.58
N GLN A 51 -18.70 -8.52 2.30
CA GLN A 51 -18.78 -8.37 3.77
C GLN A 51 -18.46 -9.66 4.57
N PRO A 52 -18.93 -10.86 4.19
CA PRO A 52 -18.43 -12.15 4.66
C PRO A 52 -17.58 -12.87 3.59
N TYR A 53 -16.58 -13.65 4.03
CA TYR A 53 -15.81 -14.52 3.12
C TYR A 53 -16.69 -15.52 2.35
N LEU A 54 -17.71 -16.09 3.01
CA LEU A 54 -18.63 -17.06 2.42
C LEU A 54 -19.54 -16.46 1.33
N ASP A 55 -19.71 -15.13 1.30
CA ASP A 55 -20.49 -14.49 0.24
C ASP A 55 -19.70 -14.46 -1.08
N ALA A 56 -18.37 -14.36 -1.01
CA ALA A 56 -17.51 -14.41 -2.20
C ALA A 56 -17.56 -15.77 -2.90
N THR A 57 -17.96 -16.83 -2.18
CA THR A 57 -18.14 -18.18 -2.74
C THR A 57 -19.60 -18.54 -2.96
N SER A 58 -20.53 -17.61 -2.68
CA SER A 58 -21.96 -17.85 -2.79
C SER A 58 -22.36 -18.11 -4.24
N PRO A 59 -23.26 -19.08 -4.49
CA PRO A 59 -23.91 -19.25 -5.79
C PRO A 59 -24.66 -17.99 -6.26
N SER A 60 -25.02 -17.06 -5.38
CA SER A 60 -25.62 -15.78 -5.82
C SER A 60 -24.63 -14.83 -6.50
N VAL A 61 -23.33 -15.01 -6.25
CA VAL A 61 -22.24 -14.22 -6.86
C VAL A 61 -21.66 -14.95 -8.07
N HIS A 62 -21.56 -16.27 -7.98
CA HIS A 62 -21.09 -17.16 -9.06
C HIS A 62 -22.14 -18.23 -9.37
N PRO A 63 -23.26 -17.88 -10.03
CA PRO A 63 -24.41 -18.78 -10.22
C PRO A 63 -24.10 -20.03 -11.03
N ASP A 64 -23.13 -19.94 -11.93
CA ASP A 64 -22.79 -21.05 -12.84
C ASP A 64 -21.44 -21.70 -12.52
N GLN A 65 -20.76 -21.29 -11.44
CA GLN A 65 -19.38 -21.71 -11.16
C GLN A 65 -19.11 -21.90 -9.67
N LYS A 66 -18.53 -23.06 -9.33
CA LYS A 66 -17.98 -23.29 -7.99
C LYS A 66 -16.67 -22.52 -7.84
N VAL A 67 -16.55 -21.75 -6.76
CA VAL A 67 -15.27 -21.14 -6.38
C VAL A 67 -14.41 -22.18 -5.68
N ASP A 68 -13.31 -22.57 -6.33
CA ASP A 68 -12.39 -23.59 -5.81
C ASP A 68 -11.36 -23.01 -4.83
N LEU A 69 -11.03 -21.72 -4.98
CA LEU A 69 -10.07 -21.00 -4.15
C LEU A 69 -10.37 -19.50 -4.15
N VAL A 70 -10.13 -18.83 -3.02
CA VAL A 70 -10.20 -17.37 -2.90
C VAL A 70 -8.84 -16.83 -2.46
N ILE A 71 -8.38 -15.74 -3.07
CA ILE A 71 -7.23 -14.98 -2.58
C ILE A 71 -7.75 -13.78 -1.78
N ASN A 72 -7.53 -13.80 -0.46
CA ASN A 72 -7.94 -12.73 0.44
C ASN A 72 -6.88 -11.62 0.47
N CYS A 73 -7.15 -10.56 -0.30
CA CYS A 73 -6.37 -9.31 -0.35
C CYS A 73 -7.08 -8.13 0.35
N ALA A 74 -7.89 -8.38 1.38
CA ALA A 74 -8.79 -7.36 1.97
C ALA A 74 -8.09 -6.25 2.78
N GLY A 75 -6.75 -6.27 2.90
CA GLY A 75 -5.98 -5.26 3.62
C GLY A 75 -6.49 -5.04 5.05
N LEU A 76 -6.91 -3.82 5.36
CA LEU A 76 -7.38 -3.42 6.68
C LEU A 76 -8.68 -4.15 7.07
N MET A 77 -9.49 -4.54 6.08
CA MET A 77 -10.77 -5.22 6.30
C MET A 77 -10.64 -6.68 6.68
N ALA A 78 -9.44 -7.28 6.61
CA ALA A 78 -9.20 -8.59 7.21
C ALA A 78 -9.51 -8.63 8.72
N SER A 79 -9.48 -7.48 9.41
CA SER A 79 -9.88 -7.35 10.83
C SER A 79 -11.37 -7.58 11.12
N LYS A 80 -12.21 -7.40 10.11
CA LYS A 80 -13.69 -7.45 10.20
C LYS A 80 -14.32 -8.45 9.23
N LEU A 81 -13.56 -8.97 8.28
CA LEU A 81 -14.04 -9.93 7.28
C LEU A 81 -14.42 -11.23 7.99
N GLY A 82 -15.71 -11.60 7.93
CA GLY A 82 -16.23 -12.81 8.57
C GLY A 82 -15.50 -14.06 8.08
N GLY A 83 -15.09 -14.91 9.02
CA GLY A 83 -14.23 -16.08 8.77
C GLY A 83 -12.73 -15.80 8.89
N VAL A 84 -12.30 -14.53 8.94
CA VAL A 84 -10.88 -14.15 9.11
C VAL A 84 -10.68 -13.35 10.38
N GLU A 85 -11.38 -12.22 10.51
CA GLU A 85 -11.45 -11.41 11.74
C GLU A 85 -10.12 -11.18 12.48
N ASP A 86 -9.03 -10.95 11.74
CA ASP A 86 -7.68 -10.85 12.29
C ASP A 86 -7.51 -9.57 13.12
N LYS A 87 -7.66 -9.69 14.45
CA LYS A 87 -7.61 -8.57 15.39
C LYS A 87 -6.22 -7.94 15.53
N THR A 88 -5.19 -8.56 14.95
CA THR A 88 -3.84 -7.98 14.91
C THR A 88 -3.65 -6.96 13.79
N VAL A 89 -4.65 -6.83 12.90
CA VAL A 89 -4.68 -5.82 11.83
C VAL A 89 -5.28 -4.51 12.35
N VAL A 90 -4.47 -3.45 12.33
CA VAL A 90 -4.81 -2.12 12.82
C VAL A 90 -4.40 -1.05 11.80
N PRO A 91 -5.07 0.12 11.74
CA PRO A 91 -4.66 1.17 10.84
C PRO A 91 -3.40 1.85 11.37
N ALA A 92 -2.56 2.34 10.47
CA ALA A 92 -1.69 3.48 10.76
C ALA A 92 -2.06 4.64 9.84
N ARG A 93 -2.72 5.66 10.40
CA ARG A 93 -3.23 6.81 9.66
C ARG A 93 -2.07 7.65 9.11
N GLY A 94 -2.09 7.85 7.80
CA GLY A 94 -1.19 8.70 7.05
C GLY A 94 -1.93 9.84 6.37
N GLN A 95 -1.65 11.07 6.80
CA GLN A 95 -2.09 12.26 6.10
C GLN A 95 -0.99 12.76 5.17
N ILE A 96 -1.39 13.24 4.00
CA ILE A 96 -0.53 13.87 2.99
C ILE A 96 -1.17 15.16 2.46
N VAL A 97 -0.33 16.03 1.91
CA VAL A 97 -0.73 17.16 1.07
C VAL A 97 -0.19 16.91 -0.34
N ILE A 98 -1.03 17.04 -1.35
CA ILE A 98 -0.63 16.86 -2.75
C ILE A 98 -0.56 18.25 -3.38
N VAL A 99 0.58 18.59 -3.98
CA VAL A 99 0.85 19.90 -4.59
C VAL A 99 1.25 19.76 -6.06
N ARG A 100 1.12 20.85 -6.84
CA ARG A 100 1.61 20.90 -8.23
C ARG A 100 3.11 21.18 -8.31
N ASN A 101 3.69 21.76 -7.27
CA ASN A 101 5.11 22.10 -7.21
C ASN A 101 5.97 20.86 -7.35
N GLU A 102 7.01 20.93 -8.17
CA GLU A 102 7.87 19.79 -8.45
C GLU A 102 9.08 19.75 -7.50
N ALA A 103 9.29 18.61 -6.86
CA ALA A 103 10.40 18.46 -5.92
C ALA A 103 11.73 18.15 -6.59
N GLY A 104 11.77 17.71 -7.85
CA GLY A 104 12.98 17.32 -8.59
C GLY A 104 13.76 16.10 -8.05
N LYS A 105 13.53 15.69 -6.80
CA LYS A 105 14.12 14.53 -6.14
C LYS A 105 13.18 13.99 -5.07
N MET A 106 13.30 12.69 -4.78
CA MET A 106 12.66 12.09 -3.62
C MET A 106 13.52 12.35 -2.38
N LEU A 107 12.90 12.74 -1.27
CA LEU A 107 13.57 13.00 0.00
C LEU A 107 12.77 12.39 1.14
N ASP A 108 13.46 11.86 2.13
CA ASP A 108 12.89 11.40 3.39
C ASP A 108 13.86 11.65 4.55
N VAL A 109 13.32 11.70 5.76
CA VAL A 109 14.10 11.73 7.00
C VAL A 109 13.57 10.67 7.97
N SER A 110 14.46 10.15 8.81
CA SER A 110 14.16 9.05 9.72
C SER A 110 13.13 9.42 10.80
N GLY A 111 13.09 10.69 11.21
CA GLY A 111 12.19 11.23 12.22
C GLY A 111 12.01 12.75 12.12
N THR A 112 11.18 13.31 13.00
CA THR A 112 10.90 14.75 13.08
C THR A 112 10.83 15.20 14.54
N ASP A 113 10.99 16.50 14.78
CA ASP A 113 10.86 17.09 16.12
C ASP A 113 9.40 17.35 16.53
N ASP A 114 8.42 17.03 15.66
CA ASP A 114 6.99 17.27 15.86
C ASP A 114 6.26 16.07 16.51
N GLY A 115 7.02 15.06 16.96
CA GLY A 115 6.53 13.89 17.68
C GLY A 115 6.50 12.59 16.85
N ASP A 116 6.41 11.46 17.56
CA ASP A 116 6.59 10.11 16.99
C ASP A 116 5.55 9.73 15.92
N GLY A 117 4.38 10.39 15.93
CA GLY A 117 3.31 10.20 14.95
C GLY A 117 3.49 11.00 13.66
N GLU A 118 4.55 11.81 13.54
CA GLU A 118 4.78 12.71 12.42
C GLU A 118 6.08 12.36 11.67
N ALA A 119 5.96 12.33 10.34
CA ALA A 119 7.05 12.00 9.43
C ALA A 119 7.27 13.14 8.43
N CYS A 120 8.39 13.10 7.72
CA CYS A 120 8.64 13.99 6.59
C CYS A 120 9.19 13.20 5.40
N TYR A 121 8.49 13.26 4.28
CA TYR A 121 8.93 12.74 2.99
C TYR A 121 8.32 13.55 1.85
N VAL A 122 9.03 13.63 0.74
CA VAL A 122 8.61 14.33 -0.48
C VAL A 122 8.85 13.40 -1.66
N MET A 123 7.81 13.19 -2.48
CA MET A 123 7.91 12.36 -3.69
C MET A 123 7.04 12.92 -4.82
N THR A 124 7.67 13.29 -5.94
CA THR A 124 6.98 13.60 -7.19
C THR A 124 6.47 12.31 -7.83
N ARG A 125 5.17 12.23 -8.08
CA ARG A 125 4.60 11.14 -8.89
C ARG A 125 4.97 11.35 -10.35
N ALA A 126 5.17 10.23 -11.06
CA ALA A 126 5.38 10.26 -12.50
C ALA A 126 4.22 10.96 -13.22
N ALA A 127 4.48 11.36 -14.46
CA ALA A 127 3.46 11.78 -15.41
C ALA A 127 2.63 13.02 -15.02
N GLY A 128 3.19 13.89 -14.17
CA GLY A 128 2.47 15.06 -13.65
C GLY A 128 1.37 14.69 -12.66
N GLY A 129 1.49 13.56 -11.97
CA GLY A 129 0.56 13.12 -10.91
C GLY A 129 0.60 13.97 -9.64
N GLY A 130 1.44 15.01 -9.61
CA GLY A 130 1.68 15.90 -8.48
C GLY A 130 2.72 15.36 -7.50
N THR A 131 3.17 16.24 -6.61
CA THR A 131 4.13 15.91 -5.56
C THR A 131 3.40 15.66 -4.25
N ILE A 132 3.71 14.52 -3.64
CA ILE A 132 3.22 14.15 -2.32
C ILE A 132 4.16 14.75 -1.28
N LEU A 133 3.60 15.55 -0.38
CA LEU A 133 4.22 15.98 0.86
C LEU A 133 3.62 15.14 1.99
N GLY A 134 4.45 14.32 2.62
CA GLY A 134 4.06 13.54 3.78
C GLY A 134 4.92 13.88 5.00
N GLY A 135 4.52 13.47 6.20
CA GLY A 135 3.23 12.83 6.47
C GLY A 135 3.04 12.53 7.95
N SER A 136 2.20 11.53 8.22
CA SER A 136 1.97 10.99 9.56
C SER A 136 2.01 9.46 9.58
N TYR A 137 2.22 8.93 10.78
CA TYR A 137 2.12 7.50 11.10
C TYR A 137 1.45 7.35 12.46
N GLN A 138 0.12 7.43 12.49
CA GLN A 138 -0.66 7.41 13.73
C GLN A 138 -1.33 6.03 13.88
N LEU A 139 -0.68 5.15 14.64
CA LEU A 139 -1.13 3.78 14.86
C LEU A 139 -2.48 3.75 15.61
N GLY A 140 -3.39 2.89 15.18
CA GLY A 140 -4.72 2.74 15.76
C GLY A 140 -5.71 3.86 15.43
N ASN A 141 -5.28 4.96 14.81
CA ASN A 141 -6.16 6.06 14.44
C ASN A 141 -6.95 5.73 13.16
N TRP A 142 -8.28 5.81 13.25
CA TRP A 142 -9.22 5.54 12.16
C TRP A 142 -9.80 6.80 11.50
N ASP A 143 -9.44 7.99 12.00
CA ASP A 143 -10.01 9.24 11.50
C ASP A 143 -9.69 9.44 10.01
N SER A 144 -10.73 9.55 9.20
CA SER A 144 -10.63 9.75 7.75
C SER A 144 -10.50 11.22 7.37
N GLN A 145 -10.76 12.15 8.29
CA GLN A 145 -10.77 13.58 8.00
C GLN A 145 -9.36 14.14 8.05
N ALA A 146 -9.04 15.05 7.13
CA ALA A 146 -7.77 15.75 7.17
C ALA A 146 -7.76 16.75 8.32
N ASP A 147 -6.69 16.72 9.14
CA ASP A 147 -6.44 17.71 10.19
C ASP A 147 -5.69 18.91 9.59
N PRO A 148 -6.29 20.12 9.58
CA PRO A 148 -5.66 21.32 9.04
C PRO A 148 -4.32 21.66 9.72
N ASN A 149 -4.21 21.44 11.03
CA ASN A 149 -2.98 21.76 11.77
C ASN A 149 -1.83 20.83 11.36
N LEU A 150 -2.12 19.53 11.23
CA LEU A 150 -1.17 18.56 10.71
C LEU A 150 -0.77 18.87 9.26
N ALA A 151 -1.71 19.33 8.42
CA ALA A 151 -1.39 19.72 7.04
C ALA A 151 -0.38 20.88 7.00
N VAL A 152 -0.57 21.91 7.83
CA VAL A 152 0.39 23.03 7.94
C VAL A 152 1.77 22.54 8.39
N ARG A 153 1.84 21.64 9.37
CA ARG A 153 3.12 21.08 9.84
C ARG A 153 3.82 20.23 8.76
N ILE A 154 3.07 19.40 8.03
CA ILE A 154 3.59 18.64 6.88
C ILE A 154 4.20 19.57 5.84
N MET A 155 3.49 20.63 5.45
CA MET A 155 3.98 21.59 4.45
C MET A 155 5.24 22.32 4.93
N LYS A 156 5.27 22.77 6.19
CA LYS A 156 6.45 23.43 6.78
C LYS A 156 7.68 22.53 6.78
N ARG A 157 7.53 21.26 7.20
CA ARG A 157 8.64 20.29 7.18
C ARG A 157 9.12 20.03 5.75
N ALA A 158 8.20 19.87 4.80
CA ALA A 158 8.53 19.61 3.41
C ALA A 158 9.30 20.77 2.77
N VAL A 159 8.83 22.02 2.94
CA VAL A 159 9.51 23.22 2.42
C VAL A 159 10.88 23.41 3.09
N LYS A 160 10.99 23.20 4.40
CA LYS A 160 12.28 23.24 5.11
C LYS A 160 13.27 22.21 4.57
N MET A 161 12.81 20.99 4.31
CA MET A 161 13.64 19.90 3.80
C MET A 161 13.98 20.06 2.31
N CYS A 162 13.07 20.64 1.53
CA CYS A 162 13.16 20.80 0.09
C CYS A 162 12.77 22.24 -0.32
N PRO A 163 13.63 23.25 -0.08
CA PRO A 163 13.28 24.66 -0.34
C PRO A 163 12.94 24.96 -1.81
N GLN A 164 13.46 24.13 -2.73
CA GLN A 164 13.15 24.21 -4.16
C GLN A 164 11.67 23.97 -4.50
N LEU A 165 10.86 23.39 -3.59
CA LEU A 165 9.40 23.29 -3.78
C LEU A 165 8.75 24.66 -3.99
N THR A 166 9.32 25.72 -3.42
CA THR A 166 8.74 27.07 -3.38
C THR A 166 9.73 28.14 -3.82
N ASP A 167 10.81 27.76 -4.51
CA ASP A 167 11.93 28.65 -4.86
C ASP A 167 12.50 29.41 -3.63
N GLY A 168 12.58 28.71 -2.49
CA GLY A 168 13.09 29.26 -1.23
C GLY A 168 12.09 30.13 -0.45
N LYS A 169 10.82 30.18 -0.87
CA LYS A 169 9.76 30.94 -0.19
C LYS A 169 8.97 30.09 0.80
N GLU A 170 8.06 30.72 1.51
CA GLU A 170 7.21 30.09 2.53
C GLU A 170 6.08 29.22 1.93
N ILE A 171 5.38 28.49 2.81
CA ILE A 171 4.37 27.47 2.45
C ILE A 171 3.20 27.99 1.62
N GLU A 172 2.92 29.30 1.64
CA GLU A 172 1.87 29.95 0.86
C GLU A 172 2.12 29.88 -0.66
N HIS A 173 3.36 29.55 -1.07
CA HIS A 173 3.74 29.35 -2.46
C HIS A 173 3.57 27.89 -2.94
N LEU A 174 3.04 27.01 -2.09
CA LEU A 174 2.60 25.69 -2.50
C LEU A 174 1.24 25.80 -3.21
N ASP A 175 1.18 25.35 -4.46
CA ASP A 175 -0.06 25.17 -5.21
C ASP A 175 -0.69 23.83 -4.82
N ILE A 176 -1.53 23.87 -3.78
CA ILE A 176 -2.18 22.70 -3.19
C ILE A 176 -3.26 22.18 -4.14
N ILE A 177 -3.13 20.92 -4.55
CA ILE A 177 -4.18 20.20 -5.28
C ILE A 177 -5.26 19.71 -4.31
N ARG A 178 -4.85 19.00 -3.23
CA ARG A 178 -5.76 18.49 -2.19
C ARG A 178 -5.02 17.98 -0.96
N HIS A 179 -5.77 17.86 0.14
CA HIS A 179 -5.40 17.07 1.31
C HIS A 179 -5.94 15.64 1.16
N SER A 180 -5.22 14.65 1.67
CA SER A 180 -5.66 13.26 1.62
C SER A 180 -5.25 12.51 2.87
N VAL A 181 -6.12 11.61 3.33
CA VAL A 181 -5.85 10.69 4.44
C VAL A 181 -6.01 9.27 3.93
N GLY A 182 -5.07 8.40 4.29
CA GLY A 182 -5.12 6.97 4.04
C GLY A 182 -4.80 6.18 5.29
N LEU A 183 -5.34 4.97 5.39
CA LEU A 183 -5.13 4.07 6.53
C LEU A 183 -4.26 2.89 6.07
N ARG A 184 -3.01 2.85 6.52
CA ARG A 184 -2.11 1.73 6.23
C ARG A 184 -2.61 0.46 6.95
N PRO A 185 -2.76 -0.69 6.27
CA PRO A 185 -3.21 -1.93 6.89
C PRO A 185 -2.06 -2.62 7.64
N VAL A 186 -1.68 -2.11 8.80
CA VAL A 186 -0.58 -2.66 9.61
C VAL A 186 -1.06 -3.93 10.30
N ARG A 187 -0.18 -4.94 10.36
CA ARG A 187 -0.42 -6.17 11.12
C ARG A 187 0.76 -6.41 12.06
N ALA A 188 0.50 -6.80 13.31
CA ALA A 188 1.52 -6.93 14.35
C ALA A 188 2.71 -7.82 13.95
N ASN A 189 2.47 -8.87 13.17
CA ASN A 189 3.48 -9.83 12.72
C ASN A 189 3.89 -9.66 11.25
N GLY A 190 3.61 -8.49 10.66
CA GLY A 190 3.80 -8.26 9.23
C GLY A 190 2.74 -8.94 8.36
N ALA A 191 2.97 -8.91 7.04
CA ALA A 191 2.00 -9.43 6.07
C ALA A 191 1.74 -10.93 6.27
N ARG A 192 0.47 -11.33 6.20
CA ARG A 192 0.01 -12.72 6.24
C ARG A 192 -0.06 -13.25 4.82
N ILE A 193 0.86 -14.15 4.47
CA ILE A 193 0.89 -14.88 3.20
C ILE A 193 0.96 -16.38 3.48
N GLU A 194 -0.22 -16.99 3.55
CA GLU A 194 -0.40 -18.41 3.90
C GLU A 194 -1.73 -18.90 3.35
N LYS A 195 -1.89 -20.23 3.27
CA LYS A 195 -3.16 -20.85 2.89
C LYS A 195 -3.87 -21.49 4.07
N GLU A 196 -5.18 -21.34 4.11
CA GLU A 196 -6.08 -21.88 5.13
C GLU A 196 -7.32 -22.47 4.43
N ARG A 197 -8.02 -23.38 5.10
CA ARG A 197 -9.30 -23.87 4.64
C ARG A 197 -10.40 -23.31 5.52
N ILE A 198 -11.27 -22.47 4.95
CA ILE A 198 -12.43 -21.88 5.63
C ILE A 198 -13.67 -22.57 5.08
N GLY A 199 -14.28 -23.43 5.90
CA GLY A 199 -15.32 -24.37 5.44
C GLY A 199 -14.75 -25.35 4.40
N ASP A 200 -15.35 -25.38 3.21
CA ASP A 200 -14.91 -26.25 2.10
C ASP A 200 -14.06 -25.54 1.04
N THR A 201 -13.75 -24.26 1.24
CA THR A 201 -13.00 -23.46 0.27
C THR A 201 -11.58 -23.20 0.74
N TRP A 202 -10.63 -23.32 -0.19
CA TRP A 202 -9.26 -22.88 0.05
C TRP A 202 -9.16 -21.35 0.02
N VAL A 203 -8.40 -20.81 0.97
CA VAL A 203 -8.15 -19.38 1.09
C VAL A 203 -6.66 -19.17 1.08
N VAL A 204 -6.16 -18.29 0.21
CA VAL A 204 -4.80 -17.78 0.30
C VAL A 204 -4.86 -16.36 0.81
N HIS A 205 -4.33 -16.12 2.00
CA HIS A 205 -4.23 -14.78 2.55
C HIS A 205 -3.08 -14.02 1.90
N ASN A 206 -3.28 -12.75 1.59
CA ASN A 206 -2.25 -11.80 1.17
C ASN A 206 -2.64 -10.39 1.63
N TYR A 207 -2.52 -10.12 2.93
CA TYR A 207 -2.89 -8.84 3.53
C TYR A 207 -1.93 -8.43 4.67
N GLY A 208 -2.05 -7.20 5.15
CA GLY A 208 -1.26 -6.73 6.30
C GLY A 208 0.09 -6.10 5.94
N ALA A 209 0.24 -5.57 4.72
CA ALA A 209 1.49 -5.00 4.21
C ALA A 209 1.89 -3.63 4.83
N GLY A 210 1.06 -3.06 5.71
CA GLY A 210 1.36 -1.78 6.36
C GLY A 210 1.62 -0.65 5.35
N GLY A 211 2.75 0.04 5.48
CA GLY A 211 3.17 1.09 4.56
C GLY A 211 3.96 0.60 3.33
N ALA A 212 4.26 -0.70 3.24
CA ALA A 212 5.16 -1.28 2.25
C ALA A 212 4.42 -1.99 1.08
N GLY A 213 3.09 -1.90 1.01
CA GLY A 213 2.30 -2.68 0.05
C GLY A 213 2.73 -2.54 -1.41
N TYR A 214 3.18 -1.35 -1.86
CA TYR A 214 3.70 -1.17 -3.21
C TYR A 214 5.08 -1.80 -3.40
N GLN A 215 6.03 -1.52 -2.50
CA GLN A 215 7.41 -2.01 -2.61
C GLN A 215 7.55 -3.54 -2.43
N SER A 216 6.57 -4.19 -1.79
CA SER A 216 6.55 -5.64 -1.58
C SER A 216 5.57 -6.37 -2.52
N SER A 217 4.86 -5.63 -3.39
CA SER A 217 3.67 -6.13 -4.10
C SER A 217 3.91 -7.40 -4.92
N TYR A 218 4.92 -7.39 -5.79
CA TYR A 218 5.16 -8.47 -6.73
C TYR A 218 5.65 -9.74 -6.04
N GLY A 219 6.60 -9.62 -5.10
CA GLY A 219 7.08 -10.75 -4.29
C GLY A 219 5.96 -11.36 -3.44
N CYS A 220 5.12 -10.51 -2.82
CA CYS A 220 3.93 -10.98 -2.10
C CYS A 220 2.94 -11.70 -3.02
N ALA A 221 2.71 -11.17 -4.23
CA ALA A 221 1.82 -11.78 -5.22
C ALA A 221 2.35 -13.15 -5.69
N GLN A 222 3.64 -13.25 -6.00
CA GLN A 222 4.26 -14.52 -6.40
C GLN A 222 4.16 -15.58 -5.30
N ALA A 223 4.40 -15.19 -4.05
CA ALA A 223 4.23 -16.10 -2.90
C ALA A 223 2.78 -16.58 -2.76
N ALA A 224 1.79 -15.71 -2.99
CA ALA A 224 0.38 -16.09 -2.99
C ALA A 224 0.02 -17.02 -4.17
N VAL A 225 0.57 -16.77 -5.37
CA VAL A 225 0.38 -17.64 -6.55
C VAL A 225 0.89 -19.05 -6.26
N ASN A 226 2.11 -19.19 -5.73
CA ASN A 226 2.69 -20.49 -5.40
C ASN A 226 1.78 -21.27 -4.42
N LEU A 227 1.26 -20.60 -3.38
CA LEU A 227 0.33 -21.21 -2.43
C LEU A 227 -0.99 -21.63 -3.06
N ALA A 228 -1.50 -20.84 -4.01
CA ALA A 228 -2.72 -21.15 -4.75
C ALA A 228 -2.53 -22.37 -5.65
N GLU A 229 -1.41 -22.45 -6.38
CA GLU A 229 -1.06 -23.61 -7.20
C GLU A 229 -0.95 -24.88 -6.35
N GLU A 230 -0.27 -24.82 -5.21
CA GLU A 230 -0.18 -25.97 -4.29
C GLU A 230 -1.57 -26.41 -3.77
N ALA A 231 -2.43 -25.46 -3.40
CA ALA A 231 -3.78 -25.75 -2.91
C ALA A 231 -4.63 -26.46 -3.98
N LEU A 232 -4.52 -26.03 -5.24
CA LEU A 232 -5.24 -26.60 -6.37
C LEU A 232 -4.65 -27.94 -6.82
N ALA A 233 -3.32 -28.12 -6.81
CA ALA A 233 -2.65 -29.36 -7.19
C ALA A 233 -3.03 -30.55 -6.29
N THR A 234 -3.36 -30.28 -5.02
CA THR A 234 -3.81 -31.31 -4.06
C THR A 234 -5.12 -31.99 -4.49
N ARG A 235 -5.88 -31.38 -5.40
CA ARG A 235 -7.14 -31.90 -5.94
C ARG A 235 -6.97 -32.78 -7.18
N ALA A 236 -5.81 -32.75 -7.84
CA ALA A 236 -5.56 -33.44 -9.11
C ALA A 236 -5.18 -34.93 -8.97
N LYS A 237 -5.26 -35.52 -7.76
CA LYS A 237 -5.07 -36.96 -7.55
C LYS A 237 -6.41 -37.67 -7.43
N LEU A 238 -7.06 -37.93 -8.56
CA LEU A 238 -8.07 -38.99 -8.74
C LEU A 238 -8.05 -39.48 -10.20
#